data_AF-A0A3D1IHP9-F1
#
_entry.id   AF-A0A3D1IHP9-F1
#
_cell.length_a   1.000
_cell.length_b   1.000
_cell.length_c   1.000
_cell.angle_alpha   90.00
_cell.angle_beta   90.00
_cell.angle_gamma   90.00
#
_symmetry.space_group_name_H-M   'P 1'
#
loop_
_entity.id
_entity.type
_entity.pdbx_description
1 polymer ?
#
loop_
_entity_poly.entity_id
_entity_poly.type
_entity_poly.pdbx_seq_one_letter_code
_entity_poly.pdbx_strand_id
1 'polypeptide(L)' 'GRSRRLAAGLAALGVEHGDRVGTFAWNHYQHLEMYFGIPGAGAVCHTLNVRLFPRQLAYIVNHAE' A
#
# COMPACT_ATOMS: atom_id res chain seq x y z
N GLY A 1 15.97 6.12 6.60
CA GLY A 1 15.07 6.96 5.78
C GLY A 1 13.62 6.68 6.13
N ARG A 2 12.70 7.57 5.77
CA ARG A 2 11.26 7.44 6.08
C ARG A 2 10.66 6.13 5.54
N SER A 3 11.03 5.72 4.34
CA SER A 3 10.63 4.42 3.74
C SER A 3 11.06 3.20 4.57
N ARG A 4 12.24 3.27 5.23
CA ARG A 4 12.72 2.19 6.11
C ARG A 4 11.89 2.08 7.39
N ARG A 5 11.46 3.22 7.95
CA ARG A 5 10.55 3.23 9.11
C ARG A 5 9.17 2.72 8.74
N LEU A 6 8.69 3.04 7.53
CA LEU A 6 7.45 2.47 7.00
C LEU A 6 7.56 0.95 6.89
N ALA A 7 8.63 0.42 6.30
CA ALA A 7 8.85 -1.02 6.17
C ALA A 7 8.85 -1.74 7.53
N ALA A 8 9.57 -1.18 8.52
CA ALA A 8 9.57 -1.71 9.89
C ALA A 8 8.19 -1.66 10.56
N GLY A 9 7.42 -0.60 10.33
CA GLY A 9 6.05 -0.49 10.81
C GLY A 9 5.10 -1.51 10.18
N LEU A 10 5.24 -1.78 8.88
CA LEU A 10 4.47 -2.82 8.19
C LEU A 10 4.78 -4.22 8.75
N ALA A 11 6.05 -4.54 8.98
CA ALA A 11 6.44 -5.79 9.61
C ALA A 11 5.86 -5.92 11.04
N ALA A 12 5.84 -4.84 11.82
CA ALA A 12 5.22 -4.82 13.15
C ALA A 12 3.69 -5.00 13.11
N LEU A 13 3.05 -4.69 11.98
CA LEU A 13 1.62 -4.95 11.73
C LEU A 13 1.36 -6.36 11.19
N GLY A 14 2.40 -7.20 11.06
CA GLY A 14 2.28 -8.57 10.59
C GLY A 14 2.28 -8.75 9.08
N VAL A 15 2.71 -7.73 8.31
CA VAL A 15 2.88 -7.87 6.85
C VAL A 15 4.07 -8.79 6.57
N GLU A 16 3.81 -9.85 5.80
CA GLU A 16 4.80 -10.85 5.42
C GLU A 16 5.28 -10.68 3.97
N HIS A 17 6.32 -11.43 3.61
CA HIS A 17 6.86 -11.40 2.26
C HIS A 17 5.82 -11.92 1.25
N GLY A 18 5.59 -11.17 0.18
CA GLY A 18 4.60 -11.49 -0.85
C GLY A 18 3.19 -10.96 -0.56
N ASP A 19 2.92 -10.45 0.64
CA ASP A 19 1.63 -9.83 0.96
C ASP A 19 1.36 -8.62 0.07
N ARG A 20 0.08 -8.38 -0.24
CA ARG A 20 -0.35 -7.23 -1.02
C ARG A 20 -0.82 -6.12 -0.10
N VAL A 21 -0.19 -4.95 -0.18
CA VAL A 21 -0.58 -3.77 0.60
C VAL A 21 -1.21 -2.74 -0.32
N GLY A 22 -2.51 -2.50 -0.10
CA GLY A 22 -3.27 -1.47 -0.79
C GLY A 22 -2.95 -0.07 -0.26
N THR A 23 -2.66 0.89 -1.14
CA THR A 23 -2.51 2.30 -0.76
C THR A 23 -3.68 3.13 -1.27
N PHE A 24 -4.31 3.89 -0.38
CA PHE A 24 -5.38 4.82 -0.72
C PHE A 24 -4.95 6.24 -0.32
N ALA A 25 -4.14 6.87 -1.16
CA ALA A 25 -3.50 8.15 -0.85
C ALA A 25 -3.45 9.07 -2.07
N TRP A 26 -3.45 10.38 -1.80
CA TRP A 26 -3.13 11.40 -2.80
C TRP A 26 -1.65 11.33 -3.21
N ASN A 27 -1.33 11.81 -4.41
CA ASN A 27 0.04 11.81 -4.96
C ASN A 27 0.92 12.87 -4.29
N HIS A 28 1.27 12.64 -3.03
CA HIS A 28 2.22 13.43 -2.25
C HIS A 28 3.46 12.62 -1.88
N TYR A 29 4.43 13.27 -1.25
CA TYR A 29 5.68 12.65 -0.80
C TYR A 29 5.47 11.42 0.10
N GLN A 30 4.38 11.35 0.88
CA GLN A 30 4.06 10.15 1.66
C GLN A 30 3.73 8.95 0.76
N HIS A 31 3.04 9.17 -0.36
CA HIS A 31 2.74 8.11 -1.31
C HIS A 31 4.02 7.64 -2.01
N LEU A 32 4.93 8.56 -2.34
CA LEU A 32 6.28 8.22 -2.83
C LEU A 32 7.04 7.32 -1.85
N GLU A 33 6.92 7.55 -0.55
CA GLU A 33 7.57 6.69 0.43
C GLU A 33 6.96 5.30 0.52
N MET A 34 5.65 5.17 0.30
CA MET A 34 4.97 3.87 0.21
C MET A 34 5.48 3.06 -0.96
N TYR A 35 5.74 3.70 -2.11
CA TYR A 35 6.34 3.04 -3.28
C TYR A 35 7.70 2.38 -2.99
N PHE A 36 8.46 2.88 -2.00
CA PHE A 36 9.74 2.28 -1.62
C PHE A 36 9.67 1.45 -0.33
N GLY A 37 8.83 1.84 0.63
CA GLY A 37 8.74 1.19 1.93
C GLY A 37 7.97 -0.12 1.88
N ILE A 38 6.94 -0.23 1.04
CA ILE A 38 6.16 -1.48 0.88
C ILE A 38 7.03 -2.56 0.20
N PRO A 39 7.66 -2.32 -0.98
CA PRO A 39 8.59 -3.29 -1.55
C PRO A 39 9.83 -3.52 -0.67
N GLY A 40 10.28 -2.48 0.04
CA GLY A 40 11.36 -2.60 1.02
C GLY A 40 11.04 -3.48 2.22
N ALA A 41 9.76 -3.76 2.49
CA ALA A 41 9.29 -4.74 3.47
C ALA A 41 9.14 -6.16 2.88
N GLY A 42 9.35 -6.34 1.57
CA GLY A 42 9.10 -7.60 0.87
C GLY A 42 7.65 -7.80 0.40
N ALA A 43 6.81 -6.77 0.52
CA ALA A 43 5.40 -6.80 0.11
C ALA A 43 5.18 -6.15 -1.27
N VAL A 44 4.03 -6.44 -1.88
CA VAL A 44 3.61 -5.89 -3.17
C VAL A 44 2.78 -4.62 -2.95
N CYS A 45 3.18 -3.52 -3.58
CA CYS A 45 2.46 -2.24 -3.52
C CYS A 45 1.31 -2.21 -4.53
N HIS A 46 0.08 -2.05 -4.06
CA HIS A 46 -1.12 -1.95 -4.91
C HIS A 46 -1.80 -0.58 -4.72
N THR A 47 -1.62 0.33 -5.69
CA THR A 47 -2.11 1.71 -5.54
C THR A 47 -3.55 1.87 -6.01
N LEU A 48 -4.43 2.26 -5.08
CA LEU A 48 -5.84 2.53 -5.36
C LEU A 48 -6.02 4.01 -5.71
N ASN A 49 -6.71 4.27 -6.82
CA ASN A 49 -6.99 5.64 -7.25
C ASN A 49 -8.10 6.24 -6.38
N VAL A 50 -7.72 7.23 -5.56
CA VAL A 50 -8.62 7.97 -4.66
C VAL A 50 -9.74 8.75 -5.35
N ARG A 51 -9.68 8.90 -6.68
CA ARG A 51 -10.73 9.55 -7.48
C ARG A 51 -11.86 8.60 -7.87
N LEU A 52 -11.77 7.31 -7.56
CA LEU A 52 -12.82 6.33 -7.85
C LEU A 52 -13.98 6.47 -6.85
N PHE A 53 -15.22 6.46 -7.35
CA PHE A 53 -16.41 6.55 -6.51
C PHE A 53 -16.50 5.34 -5.56
N PRO A 54 -17.10 5.48 -4.36
CA PRO A 54 -17.12 4.44 -3.32
C PRO A 54 -17.63 3.06 -3.79
N ARG A 55 -18.56 3.03 -4.76
CA ARG A 55 -19.06 1.79 -5.36
C ARG A 55 -18.03 1.03 -6.21
N GLN A 56 -17.07 1.71 -6.84
CA GLN A 56 -15.99 1.07 -7.60
C GLN A 56 -14.88 0.55 -6.68
N LEU A 57 -14.59 1.24 -5.57
CA LEU A 57 -13.67 0.76 -4.54
C LEU A 57 -14.13 -0.55 -3.90
N ALA A 58 -15.42 -0.67 -3.55
CA ALA A 58 -15.97 -1.91 -3.01
C ALA A 58 -15.90 -3.08 -4.00
N TYR A 59 -16.04 -2.83 -5.31
CA TYR A 59 -15.88 -3.87 -6.32
C TYR A 59 -14.42 -4.33 -6.44
N ILE A 60 -13.46 -3.40 -6.52
CA ILE A 60 -12.03 -3.73 -6.67
C ILE A 60 -11.48 -4.46 -5.42
N VAL A 61 -11.87 -4.04 -4.21
CA VAL A 61 -11.43 -4.69 -2.96
C VAL A 61 -11.98 -6.11 -2.84
N ASN A 62 -13.22 -6.36 -3.27
CA ASN A 62 -13.85 -7.68 -3.17
C ASN A 62 -13.52 -8.62 -4.34
N HIS A 63 -12.78 -8.17 -5.37
CA HIS A 63 -12.52 -8.95 -6.59
C HIS A 63 -11.01 -9.11 -6.91
N ALA A 64 -10.14 -8.82 -5.94
CA ALA A 64 -8.70 -8.99 -6.05
C ALA A 64 -8.29 -10.41 -5.62
N GLU A 65 -8.44 -11.39 -6.52
CA GLU A 65 -7.74 -12.69 -6.44
C GLU A 65 -6.22 -12.52 -6.68
#